data_AF-A0A953GKU4-F1
#
_entry.id   AF-A0A953GKU4-F1
#
_cell.length_a   1.000
_cell.length_b   1.000
_cell.length_c   1.000
_cell.angle_alpha   90.00
_cell.angle_beta   90.00
_cell.angle_gamma   90.00
#
_symmetry.space_group_name_H-M   'P 1'
#
loop_
_entity.id
_entity.type
_entity.pdbx_description
1 polymer ?
#
loop_
_entity_poly.entity_id
_entity_poly.type
_entity_poly.pdbx_seq_one_letter_code
_entity_poly.pdbx_strand_id
1 'polypeptide(L)'
;MKFWDVLFRDDRGKNTQALVDLELRPIDRKAILEALETKDFSEGPLKEKLYGGADMWVFGKTIRKKEVYIKITMGAMSSGVICISFHLAQHKMKYPLK
;
A
#
# COMPACT_ATOMS: atom_id res chain seq x y z
N MET A 1 -7.12 9.01 3.90
CA MET A 1 -6.99 8.55 5.31
C MET A 1 -5.85 9.33 5.97
N LYS A 2 -5.95 9.78 7.23
CA LYS A 2 -4.81 10.40 7.93
C LYS A 2 -4.31 9.45 9.01
N PHE A 3 -3.01 9.20 9.06
CA PHE A 3 -2.37 8.35 10.06
C PHE A 3 -1.08 9.01 10.56
N TRP A 4 -0.75 8.76 11.83
CA TRP A 4 0.39 9.41 12.49
C TRP A 4 1.72 9.02 11.86
N ASP A 5 1.94 7.72 11.68
CA ASP A 5 3.16 7.17 11.10
C ASP A 5 2.89 5.94 10.22
N VAL A 6 3.83 5.65 9.32
CA VAL A 6 3.80 4.46 8.47
C VAL A 6 5.15 3.76 8.42
N LEU A 7 5.13 2.46 8.70
CA LEU A 7 6.29 1.59 8.51
C LEU A 7 6.25 0.99 7.10
N PHE A 8 7.28 1.23 6.29
CA PHE A 8 7.44 0.59 4.98
C PHE A 8 8.33 -0.66 5.07
N ARG A 9 7.82 -1.79 4.59
CA ARG A 9 8.56 -3.05 4.50
C ARG A 9 9.39 -3.13 3.22
N ASP A 10 10.51 -2.42 3.20
CA ASP A 10 11.41 -2.36 2.04
C ASP A 10 12.44 -3.50 2.00
N ASP A 11 12.42 -4.40 2.98
CA ASP A 11 13.31 -5.55 3.15
C ASP A 11 13.24 -6.59 1.99
N ARG A 12 12.38 -6.37 0.99
CA ARG A 12 12.14 -7.27 -0.14
C ARG A 12 12.56 -6.70 -1.50
N GLY A 13 13.22 -5.54 -1.55
CA GLY A 13 13.80 -4.91 -2.75
C GLY A 13 12.80 -4.32 -3.75
N LYS A 14 11.66 -4.99 -3.97
CA LYS A 14 10.62 -4.55 -4.93
C LYS A 14 10.04 -3.18 -4.63
N ASN A 15 9.85 -2.84 -3.35
CA ASN A 15 9.33 -1.53 -2.96
C ASN A 15 10.33 -0.41 -3.29
N THR A 16 11.62 -0.65 -3.03
CA THR A 16 12.68 0.29 -3.38
C THR A 16 12.78 0.46 -4.89
N GLN A 17 12.71 -0.63 -5.66
CA GLN A 17 12.70 -0.54 -7.13
C GLN A 17 11.51 0.27 -7.65
N ALA A 18 10.33 0.10 -7.05
CA ALA A 18 9.15 0.86 -7.45
C ALA A 18 9.31 2.37 -7.23
N LEU A 19 10.03 2.80 -6.19
CA LEU A 19 10.36 4.21 -6.01
C LEU A 19 11.19 4.75 -7.17
N VAL A 20 12.18 3.98 -7.63
CA VAL A 20 13.01 4.34 -8.80
C VAL A 20 12.14 4.38 -10.05
N ASP A 21 11.36 3.34 -10.31
CA ASP A 21 10.53 3.21 -11.51
C ASP A 21 9.43 4.28 -11.62
N LEU A 22 9.00 4.82 -10.47
CA LEU A 22 8.00 5.87 -10.34
C LEU A 22 8.62 7.25 -10.10
N GLU A 23 9.97 7.35 -10.04
CA GLU A 23 10.69 8.58 -9.69
C GLU A 23 10.10 9.27 -8.45
N LEU A 24 9.93 8.49 -7.39
CA LEU A 24 9.39 8.92 -6.10
C LEU A 24 10.49 8.91 -5.05
N ARG A 25 10.44 9.89 -4.15
CA ARG A 25 11.22 9.88 -2.93
C ARG A 25 10.50 9.04 -1.89
N PRO A 26 11.21 8.46 -0.89
CA PRO A 26 10.59 7.69 0.17
C PRO A 26 9.43 8.41 0.89
N ILE A 27 9.56 9.73 1.10
CA ILE A 27 8.54 10.57 1.76
C ILE A 27 7.23 10.69 0.96
N ASP A 28 7.30 10.61 -0.37
CA ASP A 28 6.13 10.78 -1.24
C ASP A 28 5.13 9.63 -1.06
N ARG A 29 5.60 8.46 -0.61
CA ARG A 29 4.74 7.29 -0.32
C ARG A 29 3.72 7.58 0.77
N LYS A 30 4.09 8.35 1.81
CA LYS A 30 3.15 8.70 2.88
C LYS A 30 1.97 9.50 2.33
N ALA A 31 2.27 10.53 1.53
CA ALA A 31 1.23 11.34 0.89
C ALA A 31 0.34 10.51 -0.06
N ILE A 32 0.92 9.55 -0.78
CA ILE A 32 0.16 8.64 -1.65
C ILE A 32 -0.81 7.76 -0.87
N LEU A 33 -0.35 7.17 0.25
CA LEU A 33 -1.21 6.37 1.13
C LEU A 33 -2.31 7.22 1.77
N GLU A 34 -2.00 8.45 2.16
CA GLU A 34 -3.00 9.36 2.73
C GLU A 34 -4.06 9.78 1.70
N ALA A 35 -3.68 9.85 0.43
CA ALA A 35 -4.54 10.16 -0.72
C ALA A 35 -5.31 8.94 -1.27
N LEU A 36 -5.22 7.76 -0.65
CA LEU A 36 -6.06 6.62 -1.01
C LEU A 36 -7.54 6.92 -0.72
N GLU A 37 -8.38 6.60 -1.70
CA GLU A 37 -9.83 6.75 -1.65
C GLU A 37 -10.54 5.38 -1.68
N THR A 38 -11.84 5.36 -1.40
CA THR A 38 -12.65 4.13 -1.47
C THR A 38 -12.62 3.48 -2.85
N LYS A 39 -12.59 4.27 -3.93
CA LYS A 39 -12.46 3.78 -5.31
C LYS A 39 -11.13 3.11 -5.63
N ASP A 40 -10.10 3.37 -4.82
CA ASP A 40 -8.78 2.75 -4.96
C ASP A 40 -8.74 1.37 -4.31
N PHE A 41 -9.78 0.99 -3.54
CA PHE A 41 -9.88 -0.32 -2.92
C PHE A 41 -9.97 -1.42 -3.98
N SER A 42 -9.22 -2.50 -3.77
CA SER A 42 -9.17 -3.64 -4.68
C SER A 42 -9.67 -4.92 -4.00
N GLU A 43 -9.12 -5.26 -2.84
CA GLU A 43 -9.41 -6.52 -2.15
C GLU A 43 -9.16 -6.41 -0.63
N GLY A 44 -9.94 -7.14 0.14
CA GLY A 44 -9.79 -7.27 1.59
C GLY A 44 -11.15 -7.34 2.32
N PRO A 45 -11.15 -7.57 3.64
CA PRO A 45 -9.98 -7.90 4.46
C PRO A 45 -9.41 -9.28 4.12
N LEU A 46 -8.09 -9.39 4.04
CA LEU A 46 -7.37 -10.65 3.86
C LEU A 46 -6.78 -11.09 5.19
N LYS A 47 -7.11 -12.32 5.62
CA LYS A 47 -6.49 -12.95 6.79
C LYS A 47 -5.09 -13.43 6.44
N GLU A 48 -4.11 -13.09 7.28
CA GLU A 48 -2.73 -13.49 7.09
C GLU A 48 -2.09 -13.89 8.41
N LYS A 49 -1.10 -14.79 8.38
CA LYS A 49 -0.38 -15.23 9.59
C LYS A 49 0.68 -14.25 10.07
N LEU A 50 0.97 -13.22 9.27
CA LEU A 50 1.94 -12.16 9.57
C LEU A 50 1.31 -11.10 10.49
N TYR A 51 2.15 -10.39 11.25
CA TYR A 51 1.72 -9.32 12.17
C TYR A 51 0.63 -9.73 13.17
N GLY A 52 0.70 -10.98 13.66
CA GLY A 52 -0.20 -11.46 14.70
C GLY A 52 -1.63 -11.74 14.23
N GLY A 53 -1.86 -11.93 12.92
CA GLY A 53 -3.19 -12.21 12.41
C GLY A 53 -3.97 -10.98 11.95
N ALA A 54 -3.31 -9.82 11.84
CA ALA A 54 -3.95 -8.57 11.46
C ALA A 54 -4.50 -8.63 10.03
N ASP A 55 -5.70 -8.10 9.85
CA ASP A 55 -6.31 -7.98 8.54
C ASP A 55 -5.47 -7.08 7.62
N MET A 56 -5.44 -7.45 6.34
CA MET A 56 -4.76 -6.67 5.31
C MET A 56 -5.75 -6.20 4.25
N TRP A 57 -5.45 -5.05 3.68
CA TRP A 57 -6.20 -4.48 2.57
C TRP A 57 -5.28 -4.15 1.41
N VAL A 58 -5.80 -4.41 0.22
CA VAL A 58 -5.13 -4.14 -1.05
C VAL A 58 -5.83 -2.97 -1.71
N PHE A 59 -5.02 -1.99 -2.10
CA PHE A 59 -5.42 -0.83 -2.87
C PHE A 59 -4.61 -0.79 -4.16
N GLY A 60 -5.20 -0.24 -5.20
CA GLY A 60 -4.51 0.11 -6.43
C GLY A 60 -4.60 1.61 -6.67
N LYS A 61 -3.52 2.24 -7.11
CA LYS A 61 -3.53 3.67 -7.47
C LYS A 61 -2.75 3.91 -8.76
N THR A 62 -3.29 4.76 -9.63
CA THR A 62 -2.56 5.20 -10.81
C THR A 62 -1.63 6.35 -10.45
N ILE A 63 -0.32 6.13 -10.58
CA ILE A 63 0.72 7.13 -10.31
C ILE A 63 1.59 7.22 -11.56
N ARG A 64 1.73 8.43 -12.12
CA ARG A 64 2.48 8.66 -13.37
C ARG A 64 2.10 7.67 -14.50
N LYS A 65 0.79 7.47 -14.69
CA LYS A 65 0.18 6.54 -15.68
C LYS A 65 0.50 5.05 -15.45
N LYS A 66 1.12 4.67 -14.34
CA LYS A 66 1.39 3.28 -13.96
C LYS A 66 0.45 2.86 -12.83
N GLU A 67 -0.09 1.65 -12.91
CA GLU A 67 -0.91 1.06 -11.85
C GLU A 67 0.00 0.52 -10.75
N VAL A 68 -0.20 0.98 -9.51
CA VAL A 68 0.60 0.63 -8.35
C VAL A 68 -0.23 -0.20 -7.40
N TYR A 69 0.25 -1.40 -7.11
CA TYR A 69 -0.26 -2.30 -6.09
C TYR A 69 0.25 -1.88 -4.71
N ILE A 70 -0.69 -1.63 -3.80
CA ILE A 70 -0.43 -1.18 -2.45
C ILE A 70 -1.11 -2.14 -1.48
N LYS A 71 -0.34 -2.73 -0.56
CA LYS A 71 -0.89 -3.59 0.50
C LYS A 71 -0.53 -3.03 1.86
N ILE A 72 -1.56 -2.82 2.68
CA ILE A 72 -1.42 -2.28 4.02
C ILE A 72 -2.07 -3.20 5.05
N THR A 73 -1.58 -3.12 6.28
CA THR A 73 -2.26 -3.66 7.46
C THR A 73 -2.32 -2.58 8.54
N MET A 74 -3.37 -2.63 9.33
CA MET A 74 -3.46 -1.83 10.55
C MET A 74 -2.54 -2.49 11.58
N GLY A 75 -1.59 -1.74 12.14
CA GLY A 75 -0.81 -2.24 13.26
C GLY A 75 -1.69 -2.48 14.50
N ALA A 76 -1.09 -3.01 15.56
CA ALA A 76 -1.72 -3.09 16.88
C ALA A 76 -2.32 -1.75 17.34
N MET A 77 -3.28 -1.78 18.26
CA MET A 77 -3.90 -0.58 18.83
C MET A 77 -2.84 0.44 19.23
N SER A 78 -2.96 1.70 18.78
CA SER A 78 -1.98 2.81 18.92
C SER A 78 -0.69 2.75 18.10
N SER A 79 -0.51 1.74 17.23
CA SER A 79 0.59 1.72 16.26
C SER A 79 0.17 2.22 14.87
N GLY A 80 1.14 2.71 14.10
CA GLY A 80 0.91 3.26 12.76
C GLY A 80 0.47 2.21 11.73
N VAL A 81 0.23 2.67 10.50
CA VAL A 81 -0.07 1.77 9.37
C VAL A 81 1.22 1.05 8.96
N ILE A 82 1.14 -0.23 8.60
CA ILE A 82 2.28 -0.94 8.00
C ILE A 82 2.00 -1.09 6.51
N CYS A 83 2.83 -0.47 5.67
CA CYS A 83 2.83 -0.67 4.23
C CYS A 83 3.72 -1.87 3.89
N ILE A 84 3.07 -3.00 3.60
CA ILE A 84 3.72 -4.28 3.31
C ILE A 84 4.22 -4.32 1.87
N SER A 85 3.50 -3.72 0.95
CA SER A 85 3.85 -3.73 -0.48
C SER A 85 3.50 -2.40 -1.12
N PHE A 86 4.44 -1.87 -1.91
CA PHE A 86 4.28 -0.66 -2.69
C PHE A 86 5.06 -0.84 -3.99
N HIS A 87 4.43 -1.42 -5.02
CA HIS A 87 5.12 -1.69 -6.28
C HIS A 87 4.18 -1.65 -7.48
N LEU A 88 4.74 -1.63 -8.69
CA LEU A 88 3.95 -1.72 -9.92
C LEU A 88 3.09 -3.00 -9.91
N ALA A 89 1.84 -2.88 -10.32
CA ALA A 89 0.93 -4.01 -10.46
C ALA A 89 1.44 -4.94 -11.58
N GLN A 90 1.57 -6.23 -11.28
CA GLN A 90 2.02 -7.24 -12.26
C GLN A 90 0.88 -7.69 -13.18
N HIS A 91 -0.35 -7.54 -12.72
CA HIS A 91 -1.57 -7.86 -13.43
C HIS A 91 -2.56 -6.72 -13.24
N LYS A 92 -3.50 -6.57 -14.18
CA LYS A 92 -4.57 -5.59 -14.09
C LYS A 92 -5.35 -5.77 -12.80
N MET A 93 -5.42 -4.72 -11.98
CA MET A 93 -6.16 -4.75 -10.73
C MET A 93 -7.67 -4.60 -10.96
N LYS A 94 -8.46 -5.13 -10.02
CA LYS A 94 -9.92 -4.99 -10.00
C LYS A 94 -10.31 -4.02 -8.89
N TYR A 95 -11.30 -3.18 -9.14
CA TYR A 95 -11.75 -2.15 -8.21
C TYR A 95 -13.26 -2.29 -8.01
N PRO A 96 -13.71 -3.05 -7.00
CA PRO A 96 -15.14 -3.34 -6.82
C PRO A 96 -15.99 -2.12 -6.44
N LEU A 97 -15.36 -1.01 -6.05
CA LEU A 97 -16.02 0.21 -5.56
C LEU A 97 -15.81 1.43 -6.47
N LYS A 98 -15.39 1.21 -7.72
CA LYS A 98 -15.08 2.26 -8.70
C LYS A 98 -16.10 2.33 -9.82
#